data_AF-A0A2E4G251-F1
#
_entry.id   AF-A0A2E4G251-F1
#
_cell.length_a   1.000
_cell.length_b   1.000
_cell.length_c   1.000
_cell.angle_alpha   90.00
_cell.angle_beta   90.00
_cell.angle_gamma   90.00
#
_symmetry.space_group_name_H-M   'P 1'
#
loop_
_entity.id
_entity.type
_entity.pdbx_description
1 polymer ?
#
loop_
_entity_poly.entity_id
_entity_poly.type
_entity_poly.pdbx_seq_one_letter_code
_entity_poly.pdbx_strand_id
1 'polypeptide(L)'
;MRFNNPILHLYIILFIFLFITTNFHWGKDNWKGVLESDAKGYYAYLPALFIYQDLNFKFIDRIEQSEFTSPHLRYEFRVTSHGQSLNKYFVGTSICQLPFFGIAHGLAILSEYPANGYSVWYMRMVTIAALFYCGLGLYFFILLARRFQMSSTVLSLMLYAIAFGTHLFVYTLVEPGMSHVYSFGLISMFVYLLHEYLIRKKPSKMIYALAALLSIIVLIRPTNILVLLLVPFLAGSISRIIEFFKQQFKRILPLVISVIIFGLGLGIQALWYKFATGYWWIYSYGSEGFDFYNPHFIDILFSYKKGLFLYTPMLLLGFLSTFFLWQKKERFRFFCWISFFTVITYILSSWHSWYYGGSFSSRVYVEYIPLFMLPLGLYLSSLNLSYKRTLSSILVVLLIAMCQIQSYQYRYYDIHYSEMDKERYWQVFLMRNKY
;
A
#
# COMPACT_ATOMS: atom_id res chain seq x y z
N MET A 1 22.65 16.14 13.68
CA MET A 1 22.87 15.56 12.33
C MET A 1 22.29 16.49 11.28
N ARG A 2 23.05 16.91 10.26
CA ARG A 2 22.48 17.68 9.14
C ARG A 2 21.65 16.73 8.28
N PHE A 3 20.36 17.00 8.06
CA PHE A 3 19.42 16.22 7.24
C PHE A 3 19.74 16.28 5.72
N ASN A 4 21.01 16.17 5.34
CA ASN A 4 21.47 16.46 3.99
C ASN A 4 21.53 15.22 3.10
N ASN A 5 21.40 14.02 3.68
CA ASN A 5 21.46 12.76 2.94
C ASN A 5 20.18 11.93 3.15
N PRO A 6 19.17 12.08 2.29
CA PRO A 6 17.93 11.32 2.37
C PRO A 6 18.12 9.79 2.32
N ILE A 7 19.18 9.31 1.65
CA ILE A 7 19.47 7.88 1.57
C ILE A 7 19.95 7.34 2.92
N LEU A 8 20.77 8.10 3.64
CA LEU A 8 21.14 7.74 5.02
C LEU A 8 19.90 7.67 5.92
N HIS A 9 18.99 8.64 5.81
CA HIS A 9 17.75 8.64 6.59
C HIS A 9 16.82 7.47 6.23
N LEU A 10 16.76 7.07 4.96
CA LEU A 10 16.07 5.83 4.56
C LEU A 10 16.62 4.62 5.31
N TYR A 11 17.95 4.45 5.34
CA TYR A 11 18.56 3.33 6.08
C TYR A 11 18.29 3.41 7.59
N ILE A 12 18.32 4.60 8.18
CA ILE A 12 17.97 4.80 9.60
C ILE A 12 16.51 4.36 9.85
N ILE A 13 15.58 4.77 9.00
CA ILE A 13 14.16 4.39 9.10
C ILE A 13 14.01 2.87 9.00
N LEU A 14 14.65 2.23 8.01
CA LEU A 14 14.59 0.78 7.82
C LEU A 14 15.22 0.02 8.99
N PHE A 15 16.30 0.53 9.57
CA PHE A 15 16.90 -0.05 10.76
C PHE A 15 15.98 0.04 11.98
N ILE A 16 15.36 1.21 12.21
CA ILE A 16 14.36 1.38 13.28
C ILE A 16 13.18 0.42 13.06
N PHE A 17 12.68 0.32 11.84
CA PHE A 17 11.56 -0.56 11.49
C PHE A 17 11.93 -2.04 11.66
N LEU A 18 13.17 -2.43 11.31
CA LEU A 18 13.69 -3.76 11.57
C LEU A 18 13.73 -4.05 13.07
N PHE A 19 14.23 -3.11 13.89
CA PHE A 19 14.22 -3.27 15.33
C PHE A 19 12.80 -3.39 15.90
N ILE A 20 11.85 -2.58 15.42
CA ILE A 20 10.46 -2.65 15.88
C ILE A 20 9.81 -3.98 15.47
N THR A 21 9.98 -4.42 14.22
CA THR A 21 9.33 -5.66 13.73
C THR A 21 9.85 -6.90 14.44
N THR A 22 11.15 -6.96 14.78
CA THR A 22 11.71 -8.07 15.55
C THR A 22 11.12 -8.13 16.95
N ASN A 23 10.98 -6.98 17.63
CA ASN A 23 10.33 -6.89 18.93
C ASN A 23 8.84 -7.25 18.87
N PHE A 24 8.15 -6.83 17.81
CA PHE A 24 6.73 -7.06 17.65
C PHE A 24 6.40 -8.51 17.36
N HIS A 25 7.14 -9.16 16.46
CA HIS A 25 6.72 -10.42 15.85
C HIS A 25 7.67 -11.59 16.09
N TRP A 26 8.96 -11.38 16.38
CA TRP A 26 9.93 -12.49 16.32
C TRP A 26 10.14 -13.20 17.66
N GLY A 27 9.68 -12.61 18.76
CA GLY A 27 9.74 -13.19 20.10
C GLY A 27 8.51 -14.02 20.46
N LYS A 28 8.74 -15.09 21.24
CA LYS A 28 7.69 -16.01 21.73
C LYS A 28 6.80 -16.50 20.57
N ASP A 29 5.48 -16.45 20.75
CA ASP A 29 4.47 -16.87 19.79
C ASP A 29 3.87 -15.71 18.96
N ASN A 30 4.44 -14.50 19.06
CA ASN A 30 3.90 -13.33 18.37
C ASN A 30 3.94 -13.46 16.84
N TRP A 31 4.82 -14.31 16.30
CA TRP A 31 4.93 -14.57 14.86
C TRP A 31 3.65 -15.19 14.28
N LYS A 32 2.81 -15.83 15.11
CA LYS A 32 1.52 -16.37 14.70
C LYS A 32 0.51 -15.27 14.29
N GLY A 33 0.72 -14.04 14.75
CA GLY A 33 -0.07 -12.85 14.39
C GLY A 33 0.41 -12.08 13.16
N VAL A 34 1.39 -12.60 12.42
CA VAL A 34 1.88 -11.94 11.19
C VAL A 34 0.85 -12.02 10.06
N LEU A 35 0.08 -13.10 10.00
CA LEU A 35 -0.99 -13.32 9.04
C LEU A 35 -2.34 -13.31 9.74
N GLU A 36 -3.04 -12.20 9.66
CA GLU A 36 -4.38 -12.01 10.21
C GLU A 36 -5.36 -11.59 9.12
N SER A 37 -6.62 -12.01 9.24
CA SER A 37 -7.70 -11.63 8.32
C SER A 37 -7.32 -11.83 6.83
N ASP A 38 -7.43 -10.79 6.01
CA ASP A 38 -7.18 -10.79 4.57
C ASP A 38 -5.76 -11.26 4.22
N ALA A 39 -4.78 -11.02 5.09
CA ALA A 39 -3.39 -11.44 4.90
C ALA A 39 -3.24 -12.95 4.71
N LYS A 40 -4.07 -13.76 5.39
CA LYS A 40 -4.07 -15.22 5.22
C LYS A 40 -4.40 -15.61 3.79
N GLY A 41 -5.43 -15.00 3.22
CA GLY A 41 -5.81 -15.25 1.83
C GLY A 41 -4.78 -14.69 0.84
N TYR A 42 -4.22 -13.51 1.09
CA TYR A 42 -3.14 -12.97 0.26
C TYR A 42 -1.93 -13.88 0.18
N TYR A 43 -1.56 -14.55 1.28
CA TYR A 43 -0.39 -15.42 1.39
C TYR A 43 -0.64 -16.85 0.89
N ALA A 44 -1.87 -17.38 1.06
CA ALA A 44 -2.19 -18.79 0.89
C ALA A 44 -1.89 -19.37 -0.51
N TYR A 45 -1.81 -18.54 -1.55
CA TYR A 45 -1.44 -18.98 -2.90
C TYR A 45 -0.05 -19.63 -2.96
N LEU A 46 0.90 -19.16 -2.15
CA LEU A 46 2.26 -19.69 -2.13
C LEU A 46 2.32 -21.14 -1.62
N PRO A 47 1.87 -21.46 -0.39
CA PRO A 47 1.85 -22.84 0.08
C PRO A 47 0.90 -23.72 -0.77
N ALA A 48 -0.22 -23.18 -1.25
CA ALA A 48 -1.14 -23.91 -2.12
C ALA A 48 -0.43 -24.46 -3.37
N LEU A 49 0.40 -23.65 -4.03
CA LEU A 49 1.10 -24.05 -5.26
C LEU A 49 2.36 -24.87 -4.97
N PHE A 50 3.21 -24.42 -4.04
CA PHE A 50 4.57 -24.96 -3.90
C PHE A 50 4.70 -26.10 -2.89
N ILE A 51 3.77 -26.24 -1.95
CA ILE A 51 3.86 -27.24 -0.87
C ILE A 51 2.73 -28.26 -0.98
N TYR A 52 1.49 -27.80 -1.03
CA TYR A 52 0.32 -28.67 -0.94
C TYR A 52 -0.24 -29.12 -2.29
N GLN A 53 0.11 -28.42 -3.38
CA GLN A 53 -0.40 -28.67 -4.74
C GLN A 53 -1.94 -28.69 -4.76
N ASP A 54 -2.55 -27.81 -3.97
CA ASP A 54 -3.98 -27.75 -3.70
C ASP A 54 -4.52 -26.36 -4.05
N LEU A 55 -4.93 -26.21 -5.30
CA LEU A 55 -5.47 -24.95 -5.83
C LEU A 55 -6.83 -24.55 -5.24
N ASN A 56 -7.47 -25.45 -4.50
CA ASN A 56 -8.78 -25.24 -3.87
C ASN A 56 -8.68 -24.97 -2.36
N PHE A 57 -7.46 -24.85 -1.83
CA PHE A 57 -7.19 -24.40 -0.46
C PHE A 57 -7.81 -25.27 0.65
N LYS A 58 -8.02 -26.57 0.40
CA LYS A 58 -8.51 -27.52 1.42
C LYS A 58 -7.48 -27.75 2.52
N PHE A 59 -6.19 -27.63 2.23
CA PHE A 59 -5.12 -27.76 3.22
C PHE A 59 -5.24 -26.77 4.40
N ILE A 60 -5.96 -25.65 4.22
CA ILE A 60 -6.20 -24.64 5.25
C ILE A 60 -6.91 -25.23 6.47
N ASP A 61 -7.79 -26.22 6.29
CA ASP A 61 -8.47 -26.87 7.43
C ASP A 61 -7.48 -27.48 8.42
N ARG A 62 -6.40 -28.08 7.90
CA ARG A 62 -5.32 -28.65 8.72
C ARG A 62 -4.45 -27.57 9.35
N ILE A 63 -4.16 -26.48 8.62
CA ILE A 63 -3.32 -25.38 9.13
C ILE A 63 -4.02 -24.59 10.24
N GLU A 64 -5.30 -24.27 10.08
CA GLU A 64 -6.08 -23.52 11.08
C GLU A 64 -6.31 -24.32 12.38
N GLN A 65 -6.24 -25.65 12.29
CA GLN A 65 -6.33 -26.57 13.43
C GLN A 65 -4.96 -26.90 14.07
N SER A 66 -3.86 -26.51 13.42
CA SER A 66 -2.51 -26.80 13.88
C SER A 66 -2.00 -25.80 14.93
N GLU A 67 -0.83 -26.11 15.53
CA GLU A 67 -0.13 -25.22 16.46
C GLU A 67 0.41 -23.92 15.82
N PHE A 68 0.46 -23.86 14.48
CA PHE A 68 0.94 -22.67 13.74
C PHE A 68 -0.06 -21.52 13.76
N THR A 69 -1.32 -21.77 14.14
CA THR A 69 -2.38 -20.77 14.18
C THR A 69 -3.04 -20.71 15.55
N SER A 70 -3.12 -19.51 16.13
CA SER A 70 -3.88 -19.29 17.36
C SER A 70 -5.39 -19.32 17.09
N PRO A 71 -6.22 -19.94 17.95
CA PRO A 71 -7.67 -20.07 17.71
C PRO A 71 -8.41 -18.75 17.46
N HIS A 72 -8.00 -17.66 18.12
CA HIS A 72 -8.61 -16.33 17.97
C HIS A 72 -8.20 -15.60 16.68
N LEU A 73 -7.21 -16.12 15.95
CA LEU A 73 -6.75 -15.59 14.66
C LEU A 73 -7.32 -16.36 13.47
N ARG A 74 -8.17 -17.36 13.71
CA ARG A 74 -8.79 -18.15 12.65
C ARG A 74 -9.65 -17.26 11.76
N TYR A 75 -9.53 -17.45 10.44
CA TYR A 75 -10.24 -16.64 9.47
C TYR A 75 -10.52 -17.43 8.20
N GLU A 76 -11.78 -17.41 7.76
CA GLU A 76 -12.21 -18.08 6.54
C GLU A 76 -12.17 -17.09 5.38
N PHE A 77 -11.14 -17.21 4.54
CA PHE A 77 -11.00 -16.42 3.31
C PHE A 77 -11.54 -17.16 2.08
N ARG A 78 -11.89 -18.44 2.22
CA ARG A 78 -12.36 -19.24 1.09
C ARG A 78 -13.82 -18.97 0.81
N VAL A 79 -14.16 -18.94 -0.47
CA VAL A 79 -15.52 -18.79 -0.99
C VAL A 79 -15.85 -19.98 -1.88
N THR A 80 -17.08 -20.47 -1.80
CA THR A 80 -17.52 -21.57 -2.66
C THR A 80 -18.10 -21.00 -3.95
N SER A 81 -17.60 -21.47 -5.09
CA SER A 81 -18.15 -21.16 -6.41
C SER A 81 -18.10 -22.40 -7.30
N HIS A 82 -19.17 -22.70 -8.01
CA HIS A 82 -19.30 -23.90 -8.87
C HIS A 82 -18.89 -25.21 -8.17
N GLY A 83 -19.22 -25.36 -6.88
CA GLY A 83 -18.89 -26.55 -6.07
C GLY A 83 -17.43 -26.69 -5.66
N GLN A 84 -16.58 -25.71 -5.99
CA GLN A 84 -15.17 -25.66 -5.59
C GLN A 84 -14.91 -24.53 -4.59
N SER A 85 -13.89 -24.73 -3.75
CA SER A 85 -13.41 -23.73 -2.81
C SER A 85 -12.35 -22.86 -3.48
N LEU A 86 -12.52 -21.54 -3.40
CA LEU A 86 -11.66 -20.54 -4.00
C LEU A 86 -11.18 -19.54 -2.96
N ASN A 87 -10.07 -18.87 -3.25
CA ASN A 87 -9.64 -17.73 -2.45
C ASN A 87 -10.44 -16.47 -2.85
N LYS A 88 -10.98 -15.76 -1.86
CA LYS A 88 -11.64 -14.46 -2.07
C LYS A 88 -10.71 -13.43 -2.72
N TYR A 89 -9.45 -13.42 -2.33
CA TYR A 89 -8.47 -12.40 -2.70
C TYR A 89 -7.73 -12.74 -3.99
N PHE A 90 -6.93 -11.80 -4.52
CA PHE A 90 -6.14 -12.00 -5.72
C PHE A 90 -4.69 -12.39 -5.39
N VAL A 91 -4.01 -13.03 -6.34
CA VAL A 91 -2.65 -13.58 -6.18
C VAL A 91 -1.53 -12.53 -6.08
N GLY A 92 -1.78 -11.25 -6.36
CA GLY A 92 -0.72 -10.25 -6.54
C GLY A 92 0.19 -10.06 -5.33
N THR A 93 -0.35 -10.06 -4.11
CA THR A 93 0.47 -9.94 -2.88
C THR A 93 1.40 -11.15 -2.71
N SER A 94 0.92 -12.36 -3.05
CA SER A 94 1.73 -13.58 -3.04
C SER A 94 2.89 -13.50 -4.03
N ILE A 95 2.70 -12.91 -5.22
CA ILE A 95 3.79 -12.70 -6.19
C ILE A 95 4.90 -11.85 -5.56
N CYS A 96 4.55 -10.81 -4.81
CA CYS A 96 5.52 -9.99 -4.09
C CYS A 96 6.23 -10.74 -2.95
N GLN A 97 5.53 -11.64 -2.28
CA GLN A 97 6.06 -12.44 -1.16
C GLN A 97 6.89 -13.65 -1.63
N LEU A 98 6.74 -14.10 -2.89
CA LEU A 98 7.40 -15.28 -3.46
C LEU A 98 8.92 -15.38 -3.20
N PRO A 99 9.77 -14.37 -3.48
CA PRO A 99 11.21 -14.50 -3.22
C PRO A 99 11.52 -14.71 -1.74
N PHE A 100 10.75 -14.08 -0.84
CA PHE A 100 10.90 -14.20 0.61
C PHE A 100 10.40 -15.55 1.12
N PHE A 101 9.35 -16.09 0.51
CA PHE A 101 8.85 -17.45 0.76
C PHE A 101 9.88 -18.51 0.38
N GLY A 102 10.57 -18.36 -0.76
CA GLY A 102 11.64 -19.27 -1.17
C GLY A 102 12.79 -19.30 -0.16
N ILE A 103 13.22 -18.12 0.32
CA ILE A 103 14.22 -18.00 1.39
C ILE A 103 13.71 -18.66 2.68
N ALA A 104 12.46 -18.41 3.07
CA ALA A 104 11.87 -19.02 4.25
C ALA A 104 11.84 -20.55 4.18
N HIS A 105 11.49 -21.10 3.02
CA HIS A 105 11.43 -22.55 2.80
C HIS A 105 12.82 -23.18 2.95
N GLY A 106 13.85 -22.57 2.34
CA GLY A 106 15.24 -23.00 2.51
C GLY A 106 15.69 -22.94 3.97
N LEU A 107 15.40 -21.84 4.67
CA LEU A 107 15.73 -21.69 6.10
C LEU A 107 14.99 -22.70 6.98
N ALA A 108 13.73 -23.00 6.69
CA ALA A 108 12.95 -23.99 7.43
C ALA A 108 13.61 -25.38 7.34
N ILE A 109 13.99 -25.81 6.13
CA ILE A 109 14.67 -27.09 5.91
C ILE A 109 16.03 -27.12 6.62
N LEU A 110 16.85 -26.06 6.46
CA LEU A 110 18.20 -26.00 7.04
C LEU A 110 18.22 -25.95 8.57
N SER A 111 17.14 -25.48 9.18
CA SER A 111 17.01 -25.37 10.65
C SER A 111 16.08 -26.43 11.25
N GLU A 112 15.68 -27.43 10.46
CA GLU A 112 14.82 -28.53 10.88
C GLU A 112 13.43 -28.08 11.41
N TYR A 113 12.98 -26.89 11.00
CA TYR A 113 11.62 -26.42 11.25
C TYR A 113 10.64 -27.00 10.21
N PRO A 114 9.35 -27.16 10.55
CA PRO A 114 8.34 -27.62 9.60
C PRO A 114 8.31 -26.77 8.31
N ALA A 115 8.64 -27.37 7.18
CA ALA A 115 8.66 -26.71 5.87
C ALA A 115 7.26 -26.67 5.22
N ASN A 116 6.28 -26.17 5.97
CA ASN A 116 4.85 -26.29 5.68
C ASN A 116 4.17 -24.99 5.19
N GLY A 117 4.94 -23.92 5.03
CA GLY A 117 4.43 -22.59 4.66
C GLY A 117 3.95 -21.73 5.83
N TYR A 118 3.87 -22.26 7.04
CA TYR A 118 3.28 -21.55 8.19
C TYR A 118 4.16 -21.54 9.44
N SER A 119 5.30 -22.22 9.44
CA SER A 119 6.26 -22.16 10.54
C SER A 119 6.94 -20.78 10.65
N VAL A 120 7.69 -20.59 11.74
CA VAL A 120 8.25 -19.31 12.16
C VAL A 120 9.04 -18.57 11.06
N TRP A 121 9.81 -19.28 10.23
CA TRP A 121 10.62 -18.64 9.19
C TRP A 121 9.77 -17.99 8.10
N TYR A 122 8.63 -18.59 7.75
CA TYR A 122 7.70 -18.01 6.79
C TYR A 122 7.14 -16.69 7.30
N MET A 123 6.69 -16.65 8.55
CA MET A 123 6.15 -15.43 9.17
C MET A 123 7.22 -14.34 9.29
N ARG A 124 8.44 -14.69 9.74
CA ARG A 124 9.55 -13.74 9.78
C ARG A 124 9.85 -13.16 8.39
N MET A 125 9.87 -14.00 7.35
CA MET A 125 10.14 -13.54 5.99
C MET A 125 9.01 -12.69 5.40
N VAL A 126 7.75 -12.89 5.81
CA VAL A 126 6.65 -11.95 5.49
C VAL A 126 6.92 -10.58 6.08
N THR A 127 7.39 -10.49 7.33
CA THR A 127 7.77 -9.20 7.93
C THR A 127 8.93 -8.53 7.20
N ILE A 128 9.93 -9.29 6.74
CA ILE A 128 11.04 -8.76 5.93
C ILE A 128 10.56 -8.31 4.54
N ALA A 129 9.61 -9.03 3.94
CA ALA A 129 8.99 -8.62 2.69
C ALA A 129 8.30 -7.26 2.83
N ALA A 130 7.50 -7.06 3.88
CA ALA A 130 6.86 -5.78 4.17
C ALA A 130 7.89 -4.63 4.30
N LEU A 131 8.99 -4.87 5.03
CA LEU A 131 10.08 -3.89 5.15
C LEU A 131 10.75 -3.58 3.81
N PHE A 132 10.98 -4.60 2.98
CA PHE A 132 11.57 -4.42 1.65
C PHE A 132 10.69 -3.53 0.78
N TYR A 133 9.37 -3.80 0.71
CA TYR A 133 8.45 -3.00 -0.11
C TYR A 133 8.20 -1.59 0.46
N CYS A 134 8.22 -1.42 1.78
CA CYS A 134 8.25 -0.09 2.40
C CYS A 134 9.51 0.68 1.98
N GLY A 135 10.69 0.06 2.07
CA GLY A 135 11.96 0.65 1.66
C GLY A 135 11.99 0.98 0.17
N LEU A 136 11.47 0.09 -0.68
CA LEU A 136 11.30 0.30 -2.12
C LEU A 136 10.46 1.56 -2.38
N GLY A 137 9.32 1.70 -1.71
CA GLY A 137 8.43 2.84 -1.88
C GLY A 137 9.08 4.16 -1.45
N LEU A 138 9.71 4.18 -0.28
CA LEU A 138 10.45 5.34 0.20
C LEU A 138 11.63 5.71 -0.73
N TYR A 139 12.37 4.72 -1.23
CA TYR A 139 13.45 4.95 -2.19
C TYR A 139 12.96 5.58 -3.49
N PHE A 140 11.88 5.05 -4.08
CA PHE A 140 11.32 5.64 -5.30
C PHE A 140 10.67 7.00 -5.05
N PHE A 141 10.12 7.25 -3.85
CA PHE A 141 9.72 8.59 -3.45
C PHE A 141 10.90 9.57 -3.39
N ILE A 142 12.09 9.16 -2.89
CA ILE A 142 13.31 9.99 -2.94
C ILE A 142 13.65 10.37 -4.38
N LEU A 143 13.63 9.40 -5.28
CA LEU A 143 13.95 9.64 -6.69
C LEU A 143 12.93 10.58 -7.34
N LEU A 144 11.63 10.36 -7.10
CA LEU A 144 10.56 11.23 -7.60
C LEU A 144 10.68 12.65 -7.04
N ALA A 145 10.83 12.81 -5.73
CA ALA A 145 10.96 14.11 -5.07
C ALA A 145 12.15 14.92 -5.60
N ARG A 146 13.28 14.26 -5.91
CA ARG A 146 14.44 14.90 -6.54
C ARG A 146 14.13 15.43 -7.94
N ARG A 147 13.31 14.74 -8.73
CA ARG A 147 12.86 15.25 -10.05
C ARG A 147 12.04 16.52 -9.94
N PHE A 148 11.34 16.69 -8.83
CA PHE A 148 10.62 17.93 -8.51
C PHE A 148 11.47 18.92 -7.68
N GLN A 149 12.79 18.74 -7.64
CA GLN A 149 13.75 19.66 -7.03
C GLN A 149 13.52 19.89 -5.51
N MET A 150 12.98 18.88 -4.81
CA MET A 150 12.82 18.93 -3.36
C MET A 150 14.21 18.97 -2.67
N SER A 151 14.37 19.88 -1.70
CA SER A 151 15.64 19.99 -0.96
C SER A 151 15.90 18.75 -0.10
N SER A 152 17.16 18.34 0.07
CA SER A 152 17.53 17.14 0.85
C SER A 152 17.00 17.16 2.29
N THR A 153 17.00 18.33 2.94
CA THR A 153 16.48 18.51 4.30
C THR A 153 14.99 18.23 4.37
N VAL A 154 14.21 18.84 3.48
CA VAL A 154 12.76 18.64 3.43
C VAL A 154 12.45 17.21 3.02
N LEU A 155 13.17 16.66 2.04
CA LEU A 155 12.99 15.28 1.62
C LEU A 155 13.22 14.31 2.77
N SER A 156 14.28 14.49 3.54
CA SER A 156 14.54 13.64 4.72
C SER A 156 13.41 13.76 5.75
N LEU A 157 12.90 14.96 6.04
CA LEU A 157 11.72 15.16 6.89
C LEU A 157 10.48 14.45 6.32
N MET A 158 10.27 14.51 5.00
CA MET A 158 9.15 13.81 4.35
C MET A 158 9.25 12.29 4.47
N LEU A 159 10.46 11.71 4.49
CA LEU A 159 10.61 10.28 4.75
C LEU A 159 10.11 9.90 6.15
N TYR A 160 10.47 10.68 7.18
CA TYR A 160 9.94 10.46 8.53
C TYR A 160 8.43 10.72 8.60
N ALA A 161 7.94 11.74 7.91
CA ALA A 161 6.51 12.05 7.85
C ALA A 161 5.70 10.93 7.16
N ILE A 162 6.22 10.33 6.08
CA ILE A 162 5.63 9.17 5.43
C ILE A 162 5.68 7.95 6.36
N ALA A 163 6.87 7.62 6.87
CA ALA A 163 7.09 6.39 7.63
C ALA A 163 6.37 6.36 8.98
N PHE A 164 6.39 7.47 9.72
CA PHE A 164 5.85 7.55 11.09
C PHE A 164 4.61 8.44 11.21
N GLY A 165 4.44 9.41 10.32
CA GLY A 165 3.29 10.33 10.34
C GLY A 165 2.09 9.84 9.55
N THR A 166 2.15 8.63 8.99
CA THR A 166 1.01 8.03 8.28
C THR A 166 0.71 6.62 8.74
N HIS A 167 -0.47 6.14 8.36
CA HIS A 167 -0.88 4.76 8.58
C HIS A 167 -0.01 3.71 7.87
N LEU A 168 0.96 4.10 7.01
CA LEU A 168 1.98 3.19 6.47
C LEU A 168 2.74 2.44 7.58
N PHE A 169 2.97 3.07 8.73
CA PHE A 169 3.59 2.43 9.88
C PHE A 169 2.84 1.16 10.30
N VAL A 170 1.52 1.27 10.45
CA VAL A 170 0.65 0.15 10.87
C VAL A 170 0.69 -0.98 9.85
N TYR A 171 0.51 -0.67 8.57
CA TYR A 171 0.51 -1.69 7.51
C TYR A 171 1.90 -2.25 7.17
N THR A 172 2.96 -1.69 7.73
CA THR A 172 4.33 -2.23 7.58
C THR A 172 4.73 -3.06 8.80
N LEU A 173 4.35 -2.63 10.00
CA LEU A 173 4.90 -3.18 11.25
C LEU A 173 3.87 -3.88 12.13
N VAL A 174 2.61 -3.50 12.09
CA VAL A 174 1.54 -4.16 12.86
C VAL A 174 0.87 -5.23 12.02
N GLU A 175 0.53 -4.90 10.77
CA GLU A 175 -0.17 -5.79 9.83
C GLU A 175 0.67 -6.06 8.56
N PRO A 176 1.89 -6.62 8.69
CA PRO A 176 2.85 -6.77 7.59
C PRO A 176 2.37 -7.69 6.45
N GLY A 177 1.44 -8.61 6.71
CA GLY A 177 0.89 -9.52 5.71
C GLY A 177 -0.15 -8.88 4.79
N MET A 178 -0.60 -7.66 5.07
CA MET A 178 -1.63 -6.98 4.28
C MET A 178 -1.07 -6.46 2.95
N SER A 179 -1.94 -6.35 1.94
CA SER A 179 -1.58 -5.95 0.57
C SER A 179 -1.02 -4.51 0.45
N HIS A 180 -1.31 -3.64 1.43
CA HIS A 180 -1.13 -2.20 1.31
C HIS A 180 0.32 -1.72 1.20
N VAL A 181 1.25 -2.30 1.97
CA VAL A 181 2.68 -1.91 1.93
C VAL A 181 3.33 -2.34 0.61
N TYR A 182 2.91 -3.48 0.07
CA TYR A 182 3.33 -3.98 -1.24
C TYR A 182 2.84 -3.05 -2.36
N SER A 183 1.55 -2.68 -2.32
CA SER A 183 1.00 -1.69 -3.24
C SER A 183 1.72 -0.34 -3.15
N PHE A 184 2.00 0.16 -1.94
CA PHE A 184 2.76 1.40 -1.74
C PHE A 184 4.14 1.35 -2.42
N GLY A 185 4.88 0.26 -2.22
CA GLY A 185 6.20 0.07 -2.84
C GLY A 185 6.13 0.08 -4.37
N LEU A 186 5.23 -0.72 -4.93
CA LEU A 186 5.09 -0.85 -6.39
C LEU A 186 4.48 0.40 -7.04
N ILE A 187 3.49 1.05 -6.42
CA ILE A 187 2.90 2.28 -6.94
C ILE A 187 3.92 3.42 -6.89
N SER A 188 4.70 3.56 -5.83
CA SER A 188 5.79 4.56 -5.77
C SER A 188 6.81 4.34 -6.90
N MET A 189 7.22 3.09 -7.11
CA MET A 189 8.08 2.71 -8.23
C MET A 189 7.46 3.03 -9.58
N PHE A 190 6.18 2.68 -9.77
CA PHE A 190 5.44 2.92 -11.00
C PHE A 190 5.32 4.41 -11.31
N VAL A 191 4.95 5.23 -10.32
CA VAL A 191 4.82 6.69 -10.46
C VAL A 191 6.15 7.33 -10.84
N TYR A 192 7.26 6.92 -10.22
CA TYR A 192 8.59 7.40 -10.60
C TYR A 192 8.96 7.00 -12.04
N LEU A 193 8.87 5.71 -12.36
CA LEU A 193 9.23 5.21 -13.69
C LEU A 193 8.32 5.81 -14.78
N LEU A 194 7.04 6.00 -14.49
CA LEU A 194 6.09 6.65 -15.39
C LEU A 194 6.47 8.12 -15.59
N HIS A 195 6.82 8.85 -14.54
CA HIS A 195 7.31 10.21 -14.68
C HIS A 195 8.57 10.27 -15.54
N GLU A 196 9.55 9.39 -15.30
CA GLU A 196 10.75 9.25 -16.14
C GLU A 196 10.40 8.94 -17.60
N TYR A 197 9.38 8.11 -17.83
CA TYR A 197 8.93 7.76 -19.17
C TYR A 197 8.33 8.97 -19.90
N LEU A 198 7.47 9.72 -19.21
CA LEU A 198 6.76 10.87 -19.76
C LEU A 198 7.72 12.02 -20.13
N ILE A 199 8.82 12.19 -19.39
CA ILE A 199 9.80 13.26 -19.68
C ILE A 199 10.89 12.85 -20.67
N ARG A 200 11.03 11.55 -20.98
CA ARG A 200 12.02 11.06 -21.94
C ARG A 200 11.61 11.44 -23.36
N LYS A 201 12.54 12.08 -24.08
CA LYS A 201 12.37 12.43 -25.51
C LYS A 201 12.58 11.25 -26.46
N LYS A 202 13.21 10.17 -25.99
CA LYS A 202 13.53 9.00 -26.81
C LYS A 202 12.72 7.77 -26.35
N PRO A 203 12.30 6.92 -27.31
CA PRO A 203 11.62 5.67 -27.02
C PRO A 203 12.45 4.80 -26.08
N SER A 204 11.78 4.15 -25.15
CA SER A 204 12.43 3.29 -24.17
C SER A 204 11.66 1.99 -24.02
N LYS A 205 12.39 0.87 -23.90
CA LYS A 205 11.84 -0.44 -23.51
C LYS A 205 11.21 -0.42 -22.10
N MET A 206 11.32 0.70 -21.37
CA MET A 206 10.71 0.92 -20.07
C MET A 206 9.17 0.80 -20.09
N ILE A 207 8.51 1.00 -21.23
CA ILE A 207 7.06 0.78 -21.35
C ILE A 207 6.66 -0.68 -21.03
N TYR A 208 7.51 -1.66 -21.39
CA TYR A 208 7.28 -3.07 -21.07
C TYR A 208 7.37 -3.33 -19.57
N ALA A 209 8.35 -2.71 -18.90
CA ALA A 209 8.49 -2.77 -17.46
C ALA A 209 7.31 -2.10 -16.74
N LEU A 210 6.82 -0.96 -17.25
CA LEU A 210 5.62 -0.29 -16.73
C LEU A 210 4.37 -1.16 -16.89
N ALA A 211 4.21 -1.85 -18.02
CA ALA A 211 3.10 -2.76 -18.24
C ALA A 211 3.12 -3.97 -17.30
N ALA A 212 4.29 -4.60 -17.12
CA ALA A 212 4.47 -5.69 -16.17
C ALA A 212 4.26 -5.24 -14.72
N LEU A 213 4.74 -4.05 -14.37
CA LEU A 213 4.53 -3.48 -13.04
C LEU A 213 3.05 -3.16 -12.79
N LEU A 214 2.36 -2.60 -13.77
CA LEU A 214 0.93 -2.30 -13.69
C LEU A 214 0.11 -3.58 -13.53
N SER A 215 0.45 -4.67 -14.21
CA SER A 215 -0.29 -5.93 -14.05
C SER A 215 -0.16 -6.48 -12.62
N ILE A 216 1.03 -6.43 -12.02
CA ILE A 216 1.22 -6.81 -10.61
C ILE A 216 0.43 -5.88 -9.69
N ILE A 217 0.46 -4.56 -9.91
CA ILE A 217 -0.31 -3.58 -9.12
C ILE A 217 -1.81 -3.89 -9.15
N VAL A 218 -2.36 -4.22 -10.33
CA VAL A 218 -3.77 -4.58 -10.52
C VAL A 218 -4.08 -5.96 -9.92
N LEU A 219 -3.15 -6.92 -10.00
CA LEU A 219 -3.28 -8.22 -9.35
C LEU A 219 -3.23 -8.13 -7.83
N ILE A 220 -2.51 -7.18 -7.26
CA ILE A 220 -2.57 -6.97 -5.80
C ILE A 220 -3.97 -6.51 -5.46
N ARG A 221 -4.46 -5.47 -6.13
CA ARG A 221 -5.82 -4.95 -5.97
C ARG A 221 -6.32 -4.33 -7.29
N PRO A 222 -7.47 -4.79 -7.85
CA PRO A 222 -7.96 -4.27 -9.12
C PRO A 222 -8.20 -2.76 -9.13
N THR A 223 -8.63 -2.19 -7.99
CA THR A 223 -8.84 -0.75 -7.82
C THR A 223 -7.56 0.08 -8.00
N ASN A 224 -6.38 -0.53 -7.88
CA ASN A 224 -5.11 0.18 -8.04
C ASN A 224 -4.84 0.62 -9.48
N ILE A 225 -5.61 0.14 -10.46
CA ILE A 225 -5.56 0.65 -11.83
C ILE A 225 -5.79 2.17 -11.90
N LEU A 226 -6.47 2.73 -10.90
CA LEU A 226 -6.69 4.17 -10.76
C LEU A 226 -5.40 4.98 -10.63
N VAL A 227 -4.24 4.36 -10.38
CA VAL A 227 -2.93 5.02 -10.44
C VAL A 227 -2.69 5.69 -11.80
N LEU A 228 -3.29 5.19 -12.89
CA LEU A 228 -3.17 5.78 -14.23
C LEU A 228 -3.78 7.19 -14.34
N LEU A 229 -4.72 7.55 -13.45
CA LEU A 229 -5.30 8.89 -13.38
C LEU A 229 -4.25 9.97 -13.01
N LEU A 230 -3.05 9.57 -12.59
CA LEU A 230 -1.92 10.46 -12.30
C LEU A 230 -1.11 10.85 -13.53
N VAL A 231 -1.31 10.18 -14.67
CA VAL A 231 -0.59 10.51 -15.91
C VAL A 231 -0.65 12.01 -16.23
N PRO A 232 -1.82 12.69 -16.17
CA PRO A 232 -1.88 14.11 -16.44
C PRO A 232 -1.08 14.96 -15.44
N PHE A 233 -1.18 14.65 -14.15
CA PHE A 233 -0.44 15.34 -13.09
C PHE A 233 1.08 15.24 -13.32
N LEU A 234 1.57 14.04 -13.63
CA LEU A 234 2.99 13.76 -13.87
C LEU A 234 3.52 14.42 -15.15
N ALA A 235 2.71 14.47 -16.21
CA ALA A 235 3.06 15.13 -17.46
C ALA A 235 3.22 16.65 -17.29
N GLY A 236 2.37 17.26 -16.46
CA GLY A 236 2.43 18.67 -16.08
C GLY A 236 1.86 19.66 -17.10
N SER A 237 1.50 19.22 -18.31
CA SER A 237 0.74 20.04 -19.26
C SER A 237 -0.04 19.20 -20.27
N ILE A 238 -1.15 19.76 -20.78
CA ILE A 238 -1.97 19.15 -21.84
C ILE A 238 -1.13 18.88 -23.10
N SER A 239 -0.29 19.84 -23.50
CA SER A 239 0.54 19.71 -24.70
C SER A 239 1.47 18.49 -24.63
N ARG A 240 2.08 18.23 -23.47
CA ARG A 240 2.94 17.05 -23.26
C ARG A 240 2.16 15.75 -23.32
N ILE A 241 0.93 15.73 -22.81
CA ILE A 241 0.05 14.55 -22.88
C ILE A 241 -0.31 14.24 -24.34
N ILE A 242 -0.73 15.25 -25.09
CA ILE A 242 -1.07 15.11 -26.51
C ILE A 242 0.16 14.62 -27.28
N GLU A 243 1.32 15.22 -27.04
CA GLU A 243 2.57 14.81 -27.69
C GLU A 243 2.94 13.37 -27.33
N PHE A 244 2.83 13.00 -26.05
CA PHE A 244 3.09 11.65 -25.57
C PHE A 244 2.23 10.62 -26.32
N PHE A 245 0.90 10.80 -26.36
CA PHE A 245 0.02 9.87 -27.06
C PHE A 245 0.31 9.84 -28.56
N LYS A 246 0.53 10.99 -29.21
CA LYS A 246 0.93 11.03 -30.63
C LYS A 246 2.21 10.22 -30.88
N GLN A 247 3.20 10.30 -30.00
CA GLN A 247 4.44 9.53 -30.14
C GLN A 247 4.21 8.02 -29.94
N GLN A 248 3.32 7.61 -29.04
CA GLN A 248 2.98 6.20 -28.85
C GLN A 248 2.18 5.63 -30.04
N PHE A 249 1.22 6.38 -30.58
CA PHE A 249 0.44 5.93 -31.74
C PHE A 249 1.27 5.83 -33.02
N LYS A 250 2.33 6.63 -33.17
CA LYS A 250 3.32 6.45 -34.24
C LYS A 250 4.11 5.14 -34.13
N ARG A 251 4.05 4.45 -32.99
CA ARG A 251 4.84 3.25 -32.66
C ARG A 251 3.94 2.20 -32.01
N ILE A 252 3.00 1.68 -32.81
CA ILE A 252 1.98 0.76 -32.33
C ILE A 252 2.56 -0.54 -31.75
N LEU A 253 3.69 -1.02 -32.27
CA LEU A 253 4.25 -2.33 -31.87
C LEU A 253 4.67 -2.37 -30.38
N PRO A 254 5.46 -1.43 -29.83
CA PRO A 254 5.71 -1.37 -28.38
C PRO A 254 4.44 -1.27 -27.53
N LEU A 255 3.41 -0.56 -28.01
CA LEU A 255 2.14 -0.44 -27.29
C LEU A 255 1.41 -1.81 -27.25
N VAL A 256 1.31 -2.48 -28.39
CA VAL A 256 0.69 -3.82 -28.50
C VAL A 256 1.42 -4.83 -27.63
N ILE A 257 2.75 -4.87 -27.68
CA ILE A 257 3.56 -5.76 -26.82
C ILE A 257 3.32 -5.44 -25.34
N SER A 258 3.19 -4.16 -24.97
CA SER A 258 2.89 -3.76 -23.60
C SER A 258 1.50 -4.22 -23.15
N VAL A 259 0.49 -4.14 -24.02
CA VAL A 259 -0.85 -4.67 -23.76
C VAL A 259 -0.80 -6.19 -23.57
N ILE A 260 -0.04 -6.91 -24.39
CA ILE A 260 0.15 -8.36 -24.25
C ILE A 260 0.83 -8.68 -22.92
N ILE A 261 1.92 -7.99 -22.55
CA ILE A 261 2.61 -8.19 -21.27
C ILE A 261 1.67 -7.94 -20.09
N PHE A 262 0.89 -6.86 -20.14
CA PHE A 262 -0.10 -6.54 -19.12
C PHE A 262 -1.16 -7.66 -19.00
N GLY A 263 -1.72 -8.09 -20.15
CA GLY A 263 -2.71 -9.17 -20.23
C GLY A 263 -2.19 -10.52 -19.75
N LEU A 264 -0.96 -10.89 -20.11
CA LEU A 264 -0.30 -12.10 -19.61
C LEU A 264 -0.10 -12.06 -18.10
N GLY A 265 0.25 -10.89 -17.54
CA GLY A 265 0.31 -10.70 -16.10
C GLY A 265 -1.04 -10.98 -15.43
N LEU A 266 -2.12 -10.34 -15.88
CA LEU A 266 -3.47 -10.61 -15.37
C LEU A 266 -3.91 -12.07 -15.58
N GLY A 267 -3.41 -12.70 -16.64
CA GLY A 267 -3.61 -14.10 -16.97
C GLY A 267 -3.21 -15.05 -15.85
N ILE A 268 -2.30 -14.68 -14.94
CA ILE A 268 -1.93 -15.52 -13.79
C ILE A 268 -3.16 -15.82 -12.92
N GLN A 269 -4.00 -14.82 -12.62
CA GLN A 269 -5.24 -15.05 -11.86
C GLN A 269 -6.24 -15.88 -12.67
N ALA A 270 -6.40 -15.58 -13.95
CA ALA A 270 -7.33 -16.29 -14.83
C ALA A 270 -6.96 -17.78 -14.97
N LEU A 271 -5.66 -18.08 -15.05
CA LEU A 271 -5.14 -19.45 -15.05
C LEU A 271 -5.42 -20.16 -13.73
N TRP A 272 -5.26 -19.48 -12.59
CA TRP A 272 -5.62 -20.05 -11.30
C TRP A 272 -7.08 -20.48 -11.27
N TYR A 273 -8.00 -19.59 -11.68
CA TYR A 273 -9.42 -19.93 -11.77
C TYR A 273 -9.67 -21.09 -12.74
N LYS A 274 -9.02 -21.07 -13.90
CA LYS A 274 -9.20 -22.10 -14.92
C LYS A 274 -8.79 -23.48 -14.39
N PHE A 275 -7.68 -23.58 -13.68
CA PHE A 275 -7.21 -24.85 -13.13
C PHE A 275 -7.96 -25.28 -11.87
N ALA A 276 -8.38 -24.34 -11.02
CA ALA A 276 -9.12 -24.67 -9.80
C ALA A 276 -10.58 -25.08 -10.10
N THR A 277 -11.23 -24.43 -11.08
CA THR A 277 -12.70 -24.52 -11.27
C THR A 277 -13.16 -24.84 -12.68
N GLY A 278 -12.27 -24.78 -13.67
CA GLY A 278 -12.62 -24.91 -15.08
C GLY A 278 -13.06 -23.61 -15.78
N TYR A 279 -13.23 -22.49 -15.06
CA TYR A 279 -13.67 -21.20 -15.60
C TYR A 279 -12.54 -20.17 -15.64
N TRP A 280 -12.51 -19.32 -16.67
CA TRP A 280 -11.48 -18.28 -16.83
C TRP A 280 -11.65 -17.07 -15.91
N TRP A 281 -12.87 -16.84 -15.42
CA TRP A 281 -13.20 -15.71 -14.57
C TRP A 281 -14.29 -16.07 -13.57
N ILE A 282 -14.06 -15.70 -12.31
CA ILE A 282 -15.02 -15.87 -11.21
C ILE A 282 -15.01 -14.61 -10.36
N TYR A 283 -16.21 -14.12 -10.01
CA TYR A 283 -16.35 -13.04 -9.04
C TYR A 283 -16.27 -13.60 -7.62
N SER A 284 -15.08 -13.55 -7.03
CA SER A 284 -14.77 -14.15 -5.72
C SER A 284 -15.31 -13.37 -4.52
N TYR A 285 -15.83 -12.16 -4.73
CA TYR A 285 -16.36 -11.30 -3.67
C TYR A 285 -17.87 -11.54 -3.40
N GLY A 286 -18.51 -12.45 -4.14
CA GLY A 286 -19.88 -12.87 -3.89
C GLY A 286 -20.88 -11.72 -4.02
N SER A 287 -21.56 -11.36 -2.94
CA SER A 287 -22.52 -10.25 -2.88
C SER A 287 -21.90 -8.89 -2.55
N GLU A 288 -20.63 -8.85 -2.17
CA GLU A 288 -19.91 -7.58 -1.96
C GLU A 288 -19.73 -6.90 -3.32
N GLY A 289 -19.84 -5.56 -3.38
CA GLY A 289 -19.78 -4.84 -4.65
C GLY A 289 -19.67 -3.33 -4.45
N PHE A 290 -19.85 -2.57 -5.53
CA PHE A 290 -19.91 -1.11 -5.47
C PHE A 290 -21.36 -0.62 -5.49
N ASP A 291 -21.72 0.24 -4.54
CA ASP A 291 -22.90 1.11 -4.60
C ASP A 291 -22.44 2.52 -4.98
N PHE A 292 -22.48 2.80 -6.29
CA PHE A 292 -22.14 4.12 -6.82
C PHE A 292 -23.23 5.18 -6.58
N TYR A 293 -24.45 4.78 -6.19
CA TYR A 293 -25.55 5.71 -5.95
C TYR A 293 -25.46 6.34 -4.57
N ASN A 294 -24.92 5.63 -3.58
CA ASN A 294 -24.78 6.11 -2.20
C ASN A 294 -23.31 6.11 -1.73
N PRO A 295 -22.42 6.91 -2.34
CA PRO A 295 -21.02 6.98 -1.92
C PRO A 295 -20.87 7.66 -0.56
N HIS A 296 -20.14 7.02 0.35
CA HIS A 296 -19.81 7.55 1.68
C HIS A 296 -18.63 8.54 1.64
N PHE A 297 -18.72 9.54 0.78
CA PHE A 297 -17.59 10.39 0.38
C PHE A 297 -16.99 11.19 1.55
N ILE A 298 -17.83 11.71 2.45
CA ILE A 298 -17.37 12.45 3.63
C ILE A 298 -16.93 11.50 4.74
N ASP A 299 -17.65 10.39 4.90
CA ASP A 299 -17.39 9.43 5.98
C ASP A 299 -16.02 8.77 5.83
N ILE A 300 -15.64 8.37 4.62
CA ILE A 300 -14.32 7.77 4.36
C ILE A 300 -13.17 8.72 4.71
N LEU A 301 -13.41 10.04 4.71
CA LEU A 301 -12.43 11.07 5.01
C LEU A 301 -12.41 11.49 6.49
N PHE A 302 -13.57 11.59 7.14
CA PHE A 302 -13.68 12.24 8.46
C PHE A 302 -14.43 11.43 9.54
N SER A 303 -15.07 10.31 9.20
CA SER A 303 -15.85 9.54 10.18
C SER A 303 -14.99 9.04 11.33
N TYR A 304 -15.56 9.01 12.54
CA TYR A 304 -14.94 8.38 13.71
C TYR A 304 -14.72 6.88 13.52
N LYS A 305 -15.43 6.22 12.60
CA LYS A 305 -15.21 4.81 12.33
C LYS A 305 -13.80 4.57 11.77
N LYS A 306 -13.46 5.17 10.61
CA LYS A 306 -12.18 4.99 9.90
C LYS A 306 -11.74 6.16 9.02
N GLY A 307 -12.16 7.39 9.34
CA GLY A 307 -11.88 8.57 8.53
C GLY A 307 -10.39 8.79 8.28
N LEU A 308 -9.99 8.90 7.01
CA LEU A 308 -8.61 9.09 6.58
C LEU A 308 -7.90 10.23 7.31
N PHE A 309 -8.53 11.41 7.35
CA PHE A 309 -7.93 12.63 7.90
C PHE A 309 -8.04 12.75 9.41
N LEU A 310 -9.00 12.04 10.03
CA LEU A 310 -9.12 11.95 11.47
C LEU A 310 -7.94 11.17 12.07
N TYR A 311 -7.70 9.97 11.55
CA TYR A 311 -6.64 9.08 12.05
C TYR A 311 -5.26 9.40 11.44
N THR A 312 -5.23 9.98 10.23
CA THR A 312 -3.99 10.39 9.55
C THR A 312 -4.00 11.87 9.13
N PRO A 313 -3.96 12.82 10.09
CA PRO A 313 -4.00 14.26 9.80
C PRO A 313 -2.82 14.76 8.95
N MET A 314 -1.69 14.02 8.90
CA MET A 314 -0.60 14.30 7.96
C MET A 314 -1.07 14.35 6.50
N LEU A 315 -2.00 13.47 6.12
CA LEU A 315 -2.53 13.44 4.76
C LEU A 315 -3.51 14.59 4.49
N LEU A 316 -4.19 15.10 5.53
CA LEU A 316 -4.96 16.34 5.42
C LEU A 316 -4.04 17.52 5.13
N LEU A 317 -2.92 17.61 5.85
CA LEU A 317 -1.90 18.63 5.58
C LEU A 317 -1.32 18.49 4.16
N GLY A 318 -1.10 17.25 3.69
CA GLY A 318 -0.72 16.96 2.31
C GLY A 318 -1.73 17.40 1.27
N PHE A 319 -3.02 17.09 1.49
CA PHE A 319 -4.14 17.55 0.66
C PHE A 319 -4.18 19.08 0.62
N LEU A 320 -4.16 19.76 1.77
CA LEU A 320 -4.20 21.23 1.85
C LEU A 320 -2.97 21.88 1.20
N SER A 321 -1.81 21.21 1.24
CA SER A 321 -0.61 21.69 0.57
C SER A 321 -0.72 21.67 -0.96
N THR A 322 -1.72 21.02 -1.55
CA THR A 322 -1.92 21.06 -3.01
C THR A 322 -2.34 22.45 -3.51
N PHE A 323 -3.02 23.25 -2.70
CA PHE A 323 -3.38 24.64 -3.01
C PHE A 323 -2.13 25.52 -3.25
N PHE A 324 -0.96 25.12 -2.76
CA PHE A 324 0.31 25.76 -3.10
C PHE A 324 0.61 25.72 -4.62
N LEU A 325 0.24 24.62 -5.30
CA LEU A 325 0.45 24.50 -6.75
C LEU A 325 -0.33 25.57 -7.51
N TRP A 326 -1.53 25.93 -7.03
CA TRP A 326 -2.30 27.05 -7.56
C TRP A 326 -1.55 28.38 -7.43
N GLN A 327 -0.97 28.64 -6.25
CA GLN A 327 -0.20 29.86 -5.97
C GLN A 327 1.06 29.97 -6.85
N LYS A 328 1.70 28.84 -7.17
CA LYS A 328 2.86 28.78 -8.08
C LYS A 328 2.51 28.78 -9.57
N LYS A 329 1.25 29.06 -9.93
CA LYS A 329 0.74 29.03 -11.32
C LYS A 329 0.79 27.66 -12.00
N GLU A 330 0.98 26.57 -11.24
CA GLU A 330 0.91 25.18 -11.71
C GLU A 330 -0.54 24.67 -11.71
N ARG A 331 -1.46 25.48 -12.27
CA ARG A 331 -2.93 25.23 -12.20
C ARG A 331 -3.34 23.90 -12.81
N PHE A 332 -2.67 23.48 -13.89
CA PHE A 332 -2.93 22.20 -14.52
C PHE A 332 -2.68 21.04 -13.56
N ARG A 333 -1.51 21.01 -12.90
CA ARG A 333 -1.18 19.99 -11.90
C ARG A 333 -2.15 20.03 -10.71
N PHE A 334 -2.52 21.22 -10.25
CA PHE A 334 -3.54 21.36 -9.19
C PHE A 334 -4.85 20.67 -9.58
N PHE A 335 -5.44 21.02 -10.74
CA PHE A 335 -6.71 20.42 -11.16
C PHE A 335 -6.60 18.93 -11.45
N CYS A 336 -5.48 18.45 -12.02
CA CYS A 336 -5.26 17.01 -12.20
C CYS A 336 -5.19 16.28 -10.85
N TRP A 337 -4.55 16.87 -9.84
CA TRP A 337 -4.48 16.28 -8.50
C TRP A 337 -5.86 16.25 -7.82
N ILE A 338 -6.62 17.35 -7.89
CA ILE A 338 -7.98 17.42 -7.33
C ILE A 338 -8.91 16.44 -8.04
N SER A 339 -8.85 16.37 -9.37
CA SER A 339 -9.62 15.39 -10.15
C SER A 339 -9.27 13.96 -9.76
N PHE A 340 -7.97 13.64 -9.67
CA PHE A 340 -7.50 12.35 -9.16
C PHE A 340 -8.08 12.03 -7.79
N PHE A 341 -7.90 12.94 -6.81
CA PHE A 341 -8.37 12.75 -5.44
C PHE A 341 -9.90 12.54 -5.37
N THR A 342 -10.67 13.34 -6.11
CA THR A 342 -12.13 13.22 -6.16
C THR A 342 -12.56 11.88 -6.75
N VAL A 343 -11.97 11.46 -7.88
CA VAL A 343 -12.34 10.20 -8.53
C VAL A 343 -11.98 9.00 -7.68
N ILE A 344 -10.77 8.95 -7.09
CA ILE A 344 -10.41 7.83 -6.22
C ILE A 344 -11.30 7.80 -4.97
N THR A 345 -11.63 8.96 -4.38
CA THR A 345 -12.45 9.02 -3.18
C THR A 345 -13.87 8.58 -3.48
N TYR A 346 -14.43 9.00 -4.61
CA TYR A 346 -15.73 8.53 -5.08
C TYR A 346 -15.75 7.00 -5.22
N ILE A 347 -14.79 6.43 -5.96
CA ILE A 347 -14.77 4.98 -6.20
C ILE A 347 -14.58 4.21 -4.88
N LEU A 348 -13.64 4.65 -4.03
CA LEU A 348 -13.35 3.96 -2.77
C LEU A 348 -14.52 4.07 -1.77
N SER A 349 -15.15 5.24 -1.69
CA SER A 349 -16.32 5.45 -0.84
C SER A 349 -17.59 4.74 -1.32
N SER A 350 -17.61 4.29 -2.57
CA SER A 350 -18.72 3.53 -3.16
C SER A 350 -18.62 2.02 -2.88
N TRP A 351 -17.54 1.52 -2.27
CA TRP A 351 -17.46 0.10 -1.93
C TRP A 351 -18.49 -0.23 -0.83
N HIS A 352 -19.16 -1.40 -0.91
CA HIS A 352 -20.25 -1.80 -0.01
C HIS A 352 -19.91 -1.59 1.48
N SER A 353 -18.65 -1.82 1.85
CA SER A 353 -18.08 -1.48 3.14
C SER A 353 -17.08 -0.34 2.93
N TRP A 354 -17.56 0.90 2.92
CA TRP A 354 -16.73 2.09 2.72
C TRP A 354 -15.61 2.23 3.77
N TYR A 355 -15.78 1.61 4.94
CA TYR A 355 -14.80 1.57 6.02
C TYR A 355 -13.78 0.41 5.88
N TYR A 356 -13.94 -0.44 4.85
CA TYR A 356 -13.03 -1.52 4.47
C TYR A 356 -12.68 -2.50 5.60
N GLY A 357 -13.66 -2.87 6.43
CA GLY A 357 -13.46 -3.87 7.49
C GLY A 357 -12.53 -3.41 8.61
N GLY A 358 -11.90 -4.37 9.30
CA GLY A 358 -10.95 -4.13 10.39
C GLY A 358 -9.71 -3.38 9.89
N SER A 359 -9.47 -2.16 10.39
CA SER A 359 -8.36 -1.33 9.90
C SER A 359 -7.97 -0.16 10.81
N PHE A 360 -6.76 0.36 10.63
CA PHE A 360 -6.35 1.68 11.14
C PHE A 360 -6.42 2.72 10.02
N SER A 361 -7.13 3.83 10.26
CA SER A 361 -7.42 4.83 9.21
C SER A 361 -8.09 4.17 7.98
N SER A 362 -8.28 4.92 6.91
CA SER A 362 -8.73 4.35 5.63
C SER A 362 -7.56 3.66 4.91
N ARG A 363 -7.44 2.33 5.10
CA ARG A 363 -6.33 1.49 4.61
C ARG A 363 -6.09 1.55 3.09
N VAL A 364 -7.15 1.87 2.35
CA VAL A 364 -7.12 1.94 0.88
C VAL A 364 -6.40 3.18 0.33
N TYR A 365 -5.97 4.10 1.20
CA TYR A 365 -5.16 5.26 0.81
C TYR A 365 -3.66 5.07 1.05
N VAL A 366 -3.22 3.96 1.67
CA VAL A 366 -1.79 3.69 1.94
C VAL A 366 -0.96 3.80 0.66
N GLU A 367 -1.47 3.20 -0.40
CA GLU A 367 -0.77 3.12 -1.68
C GLU A 367 -0.66 4.47 -2.42
N TYR A 368 -1.43 5.46 -1.98
CA TYR A 368 -1.45 6.81 -2.54
C TYR A 368 -0.74 7.84 -1.66
N ILE A 369 -0.17 7.45 -0.52
CA ILE A 369 0.59 8.34 0.38
C ILE A 369 1.62 9.24 -0.36
N PRO A 370 2.45 8.73 -1.30
CA PRO A 370 3.43 9.54 -2.02
C PRO A 370 2.82 10.79 -2.69
N LEU A 371 1.55 10.70 -3.08
CA LEU A 371 0.84 11.73 -3.84
C LEU A 371 0.32 12.86 -2.96
N PHE A 372 0.02 12.59 -1.69
CA PHE A 372 -0.25 13.61 -0.68
C PHE A 372 1.04 14.27 -0.20
N MET A 373 2.11 13.47 -0.08
CA MET A 373 3.37 13.92 0.52
C MET A 373 4.24 14.70 -0.46
N LEU A 374 4.10 14.49 -1.77
CA LEU A 374 4.81 15.26 -2.78
C LEU A 374 4.42 16.76 -2.74
N PRO A 375 3.14 17.18 -2.83
CA PRO A 375 2.75 18.58 -2.66
C PRO A 375 3.21 19.19 -1.33
N LEU A 376 3.11 18.45 -0.22
CA LEU A 376 3.60 18.91 1.09
C LEU A 376 5.10 19.21 1.08
N GLY A 377 5.91 18.29 0.55
CA GLY A 377 7.35 18.49 0.46
C GLY A 377 7.74 19.64 -0.49
N LEU A 378 6.97 19.86 -1.56
CA LEU A 378 7.18 21.00 -2.46
C LEU A 378 6.81 22.33 -1.79
N TYR A 379 5.69 22.37 -1.07
CA TYR A 379 5.29 23.52 -0.27
C TYR A 379 6.39 23.86 0.74
N LEU A 380 6.83 22.91 1.56
CA LEU A 380 7.88 23.11 2.56
C LEU A 380 9.22 23.52 1.95
N SER A 381 9.59 22.98 0.79
CA SER A 381 10.83 23.36 0.08
C SER A 381 10.77 24.78 -0.48
N SER A 382 9.58 25.30 -0.74
CA SER A 382 9.39 26.66 -1.25
C SER A 382 9.43 27.74 -0.17
N LEU A 383 9.29 27.34 1.10
CA LEU A 383 9.39 28.26 2.22
C LEU A 383 10.86 28.62 2.43
N ASN A 384 11.17 29.92 2.37
CA ASN A 384 12.47 30.45 2.79
C ASN A 384 12.74 30.05 4.26
N LEU A 385 14.00 30.19 4.73
CA LEU A 385 14.42 30.00 6.13
C LEU A 385 13.79 31.06 7.06
N SER A 386 12.46 31.05 7.11
CA SER A 386 11.57 31.99 7.78
C SER A 386 10.80 31.25 8.87
N TYR A 387 10.18 32.00 9.79
CA TYR A 387 9.34 31.44 10.85
C TYR A 387 8.27 30.47 10.32
N LYS A 388 7.75 30.69 9.10
CA LYS A 388 6.75 29.82 8.46
C LYS A 388 7.28 28.41 8.25
N ARG A 389 8.52 28.27 7.76
CA ARG A 389 9.13 26.96 7.55
C ARG A 389 9.33 26.23 8.88
N THR A 390 9.78 26.95 9.91
CA THR A 390 9.95 26.39 11.26
C THR A 390 8.62 25.92 11.81
N LEU A 391 7.57 26.75 11.75
CA LEU A 391 6.24 26.41 12.23
C LEU A 391 5.64 25.21 11.48
N SER A 392 5.74 25.18 10.15
CA SER A 392 5.25 24.04 9.37
C SER A 392 6.04 22.75 9.65
N SER A 393 7.34 22.84 9.90
CA SER A 393 8.16 21.68 10.29
C SER A 393 7.80 21.18 11.69
N ILE A 394 7.55 22.09 12.64
CA ILE A 394 7.05 21.75 13.99
C ILE A 394 5.70 21.04 13.87
N LEU A 395 4.78 21.57 13.07
CA LEU A 395 3.48 20.94 12.83
C LEU A 395 3.65 19.51 12.28
N VAL A 396 4.53 19.30 11.29
CA VAL A 396 4.83 17.95 10.78
C VAL A 396 5.30 17.03 11.89
N VAL A 397 6.20 17.49 12.77
CA VAL A 397 6.68 16.68 13.92
C VAL A 397 5.56 16.37 14.91
N LEU A 398 4.69 17.34 15.23
CA LEU A 398 3.55 17.12 16.10
C LEU A 398 2.55 16.12 15.51
N LEU A 399 2.28 16.20 14.20
CA LEU A 399 1.42 15.25 13.51
C LEU A 399 2.03 13.84 13.44
N ILE A 400 3.36 13.73 13.35
CA ILE A 400 4.06 12.44 13.51
C ILE A 400 3.79 11.87 14.89
N ALA A 401 4.00 12.66 15.96
CA ALA A 401 3.77 12.22 17.33
C ALA A 401 2.32 11.77 17.55
N MET A 402 1.34 12.56 17.09
CA MET A 402 -0.08 12.23 17.15
C MET A 402 -0.42 10.93 16.40
N CYS A 403 0.11 10.73 15.20
CA CYS A 403 -0.12 9.51 14.43
C CYS A 403 0.49 8.27 15.11
N GLN A 404 1.65 8.41 15.75
CA GLN A 404 2.30 7.33 16.48
C GLN A 404 1.54 6.95 17.77
N ILE A 405 1.01 7.93 18.50
CA ILE A 405 0.13 7.67 19.65
C ILE A 405 -1.13 6.92 19.22
N GLN A 406 -1.78 7.35 18.14
CA GLN A 406 -2.95 6.62 17.60
C GLN A 406 -2.58 5.23 17.08
N SER A 407 -1.41 5.06 16.46
CA SER A 407 -0.93 3.74 16.00
C SER A 407 -0.68 2.79 17.18
N TYR A 408 -0.17 3.31 18.30
CA TYR A 408 -0.03 2.57 19.55
C TYR A 408 -1.40 2.15 20.09
N GLN A 409 -2.33 3.10 20.21
CA GLN A 409 -3.70 2.83 20.67
C GLN A 409 -4.41 1.80 19.80
N TYR A 410 -4.21 1.83 18.49
CA TYR A 410 -4.74 0.82 17.57
C TYR A 410 -4.15 -0.58 17.83
N ARG A 411 -2.82 -0.66 17.95
CA ARG A 411 -2.12 -1.94 18.21
C ARG A 411 -2.60 -2.61 19.50
N TYR A 412 -2.94 -1.83 20.52
CA TYR A 412 -3.44 -2.33 21.80
C TYR A 412 -4.97 -2.31 21.91
N TYR A 413 -5.67 -2.11 20.79
CA TYR A 413 -7.13 -2.16 20.69
C TYR A 413 -7.91 -1.07 21.46
N ASP A 414 -7.24 -0.03 21.96
CA ASP A 414 -7.89 1.18 22.50
C ASP A 414 -8.66 1.91 21.40
N ILE A 415 -8.02 2.06 20.23
CA ILE A 415 -8.73 2.36 18.98
C ILE A 415 -9.14 1.03 18.38
N HIS A 416 -10.42 0.66 18.56
CA HIS A 416 -10.95 -0.59 18.06
C HIS A 416 -10.89 -0.67 16.52
N TYR A 417 -10.58 -1.84 15.98
CA TYR A 417 -10.38 -2.03 14.55
C TYR A 417 -11.66 -1.89 13.70
N SER A 418 -12.86 -1.91 14.30
CA SER A 418 -14.15 -1.76 13.59
C SER A 418 -15.16 -0.83 14.27
N GLU A 419 -15.39 -1.01 15.57
CA GLU A 419 -16.46 -0.38 16.36
C GLU A 419 -16.11 0.98 16.98
N MET A 420 -15.42 1.86 16.25
CA MET A 420 -15.15 3.22 16.74
C MET A 420 -16.33 4.15 16.46
N ASP A 421 -16.71 4.93 17.47
CA ASP A 421 -17.66 6.04 17.41
C ASP A 421 -17.03 7.31 18.01
N LYS A 422 -17.80 8.40 18.05
CA LYS A 422 -17.32 9.70 18.54
C LYS A 422 -16.93 9.61 20.01
N GLU A 423 -17.78 9.00 20.82
CA GLU A 423 -17.63 8.89 22.28
C GLU A 423 -16.36 8.11 22.61
N ARG A 424 -16.18 6.93 22.02
CA ARG A 424 -14.99 6.07 22.19
C ARG A 424 -13.72 6.77 21.71
N TYR A 425 -13.77 7.46 20.57
CA TYR A 425 -12.60 8.18 20.05
C TYR A 425 -12.09 9.21 21.05
N TRP A 426 -12.98 10.05 21.60
CA TRP A 426 -12.58 11.08 22.57
C TRP A 426 -12.22 10.51 23.95
N GLN A 427 -12.75 9.34 24.33
CA GLN A 427 -12.35 8.62 25.54
C GLN A 427 -10.90 8.09 25.50
N VAL A 428 -10.36 7.86 24.31
CA VAL A 428 -8.97 7.38 24.15
C VAL A 428 -8.06 8.44 23.54
N PHE A 429 -8.58 9.55 23.00
CA PHE A 429 -7.81 10.53 22.25
C PHE A 429 -6.56 11.01 23.01
N LEU A 430 -5.37 10.69 22.46
CA LEU A 430 -4.06 10.98 23.03
C LEU A 430 -3.81 10.48 24.46
N MET A 431 -4.73 9.69 25.03
CA MET A 431 -4.60 9.08 26.34
C MET A 431 -3.92 7.72 26.21
N ARG A 432 -3.02 7.41 27.14
CA ARG A 432 -2.54 6.05 27.35
C ARG A 432 -3.32 5.44 28.50
N ASN A 433 -4.56 5.05 28.24
CA ASN A 433 -5.35 4.36 29.26
C ASN A 433 -4.83 2.91 29.35
N LYS A 434 -4.38 2.52 30.54
CA LYS A 434 -3.71 1.24 30.88
C LYS A 434 -2.23 1.17 30.48
N TYR A 435 -1.38 1.67 31.37
CA TYR A 435 -0.43 0.90 32.21
C TYR A 435 0.16 1.88 33.22
#